data_AF-A0A257LYM2-F1
#
_entry.id   AF-A0A257LYM2-F1
#
_cell.length_a   1.000
_cell.length_b   1.000
_cell.length_c   1.000
_cell.angle_alpha   90.00
_cell.angle_beta   90.00
_cell.angle_gamma   90.00
#
_symmetry.space_group_name_H-M   'P 1'
#
loop_
_entity.id
_entity.type
_entity.pdbx_description
1 polymer ?
#
loop_
_entity_poly.entity_id
_entity_poly.type
_entity_poly.pdbx_seq_one_letter_code
_entity_poly.pdbx_strand_id
1 'polypeptide(L)'
;AQGDISTRAKGPHSIRVEYLQNAGAAGIAIGWKAPGSDQMKWLTDPPASLSKPRASILLAPTADRPVIYRNFIEGTTPRSIGVGFPGGINLAYSADNLAPELLWTGKFIDAAPKWLQRGTDKNPPAGENVTQPTSSRALPEEARFIGYELEGASCRFLSKVGEQTLIDSFHTEAGVLHRAIEVKDGSPPIKLLIADHLRNPVIHEIKGAHSVELDNGWTVDFTRSKNFTVVDQKLYLKVEAGTFNLVYKPINAPFRE
;
A
#
# COMPACT_ATOMS: atom_id res chain seq x y z
N ALA A 1 -19.21 -2.93 31.37
CA ALA A 1 -20.09 -1.86 31.88
C ALA A 1 -19.36 -0.53 31.76
N GLN A 2 -20.07 0.57 31.53
CA GLN A 2 -19.52 1.93 31.56
C GLN A 2 -20.33 2.73 32.58
N GLY A 3 -19.67 3.63 33.30
CA GLY A 3 -20.30 4.50 34.29
C GLY A 3 -19.47 5.75 34.55
N ASP A 4 -20.15 6.82 34.92
CA ASP A 4 -19.51 8.11 35.22
C ASP A 4 -19.20 8.21 36.72
N ILE A 5 -18.00 8.70 37.04
CA ILE A 5 -17.54 8.90 38.42
C ILE A 5 -17.04 10.33 38.57
N SER A 6 -17.57 11.05 39.56
CA SER A 6 -17.13 12.41 39.92
C SER A 6 -16.36 12.40 41.23
N THR A 7 -15.11 12.85 41.23
CA THR A 7 -14.29 12.98 42.44
C THR A 7 -14.48 14.37 43.07
N ARG A 8 -14.76 14.43 44.37
CA ARG A 8 -15.03 15.70 45.08
C ARG A 8 -13.77 16.49 45.48
N ALA A 9 -12.60 15.87 45.48
CA ALA A 9 -11.33 16.48 45.85
C ALA A 9 -10.18 16.00 44.96
N LYS A 10 -9.18 16.84 44.74
CA LYS A 10 -7.93 16.45 44.07
C LYS A 10 -7.10 15.58 45.02
N GLY A 11 -6.56 14.49 44.50
CA GLY A 11 -5.69 13.59 45.24
C GLY A 11 -5.91 12.12 44.88
N PRO A 12 -5.17 11.20 45.52
CA PRO A 12 -5.36 9.76 45.35
C PRO A 12 -6.76 9.32 45.79
N HIS A 13 -7.41 8.49 44.98
CA HIS A 13 -8.69 7.85 45.30
C HIS A 13 -8.54 6.34 45.21
N SER A 14 -9.03 5.61 46.21
CA SER A 14 -8.98 4.14 46.22
C SER A 14 -10.15 3.57 45.41
N ILE A 15 -9.88 2.56 44.59
CA ILE A 15 -10.88 1.84 43.79
C ILE A 15 -10.73 0.35 44.10
N ARG A 16 -11.87 -0.33 44.31
CA ARG A 16 -11.94 -1.78 44.44
C ARG A 16 -12.78 -2.34 43.31
N VAL A 17 -12.27 -3.37 42.65
CA VAL A 17 -12.99 -4.13 41.63
C VAL A 17 -13.04 -5.58 42.04
N GLU A 18 -14.24 -6.14 42.03
CA GLU A 18 -14.49 -7.56 42.29
C GLU A 18 -15.02 -8.20 41.03
N TYR A 19 -14.44 -9.33 40.66
CA TYR A 19 -14.80 -10.10 39.49
C TYR A 19 -15.04 -11.55 39.91
N LEU A 20 -16.15 -12.12 39.47
CA LEU A 20 -16.48 -13.52 39.71
C LEU A 20 -16.72 -14.20 38.36
N GLN A 21 -16.05 -15.33 38.16
CA GLN A 21 -16.26 -16.18 37.00
C GLN A 21 -16.65 -17.59 37.46
N ASN A 22 -17.74 -18.12 36.92
CA ASN A 22 -18.22 -19.46 37.23
C ASN A 22 -17.48 -20.55 36.43
N ALA A 23 -17.20 -20.33 35.13
CA ALA A 23 -16.44 -21.22 34.26
C ALA A 23 -15.92 -20.50 33.00
N GLY A 24 -14.92 -21.06 32.29
CA GLY A 24 -14.38 -20.57 31.00
C GLY A 24 -13.06 -19.78 31.13
N ALA A 25 -12.69 -19.02 30.09
CA ALA A 25 -11.49 -18.16 30.07
C ALA A 25 -11.88 -16.69 29.83
N ALA A 26 -12.48 -16.05 30.83
CA ALA A 26 -12.83 -14.63 30.78
C ALA A 26 -11.88 -13.82 31.67
N GLY A 27 -11.57 -12.61 31.23
CA GLY A 27 -10.73 -11.66 31.96
C GLY A 27 -11.48 -10.34 32.15
N ILE A 28 -11.03 -9.54 33.10
CA ILE A 28 -11.52 -8.18 33.32
C ILE A 28 -10.40 -7.19 32.99
N ALA A 29 -10.73 -6.14 32.25
CA ALA A 29 -9.84 -5.01 31.99
C ALA A 29 -10.52 -3.71 32.42
N ILE A 30 -9.76 -2.81 33.00
CA ILE A 30 -10.25 -1.57 33.60
C ILE A 30 -9.53 -0.39 32.95
N GLY A 31 -10.30 0.56 32.43
CA GLY A 31 -9.80 1.82 31.92
C GLY A 31 -10.75 2.97 32.25
N TRP A 32 -10.27 4.19 32.11
CA TRP A 32 -11.06 5.40 32.29
C TRP A 32 -10.76 6.39 31.17
N LYS A 33 -11.71 7.29 30.90
CA LYS A 33 -11.54 8.43 29.98
C LYS A 33 -11.88 9.72 30.71
N ALA A 34 -11.18 10.80 30.37
CA ALA A 34 -11.52 12.11 30.88
C ALA A 34 -12.82 12.63 30.23
N PRO A 35 -13.60 13.49 30.90
CA PRO A 35 -14.74 14.16 30.28
C PRO A 35 -14.31 14.87 28.99
N GLY A 36 -14.99 14.58 27.88
CA GLY A 36 -14.70 15.16 26.56
C GLY A 36 -13.50 14.56 25.81
N SER A 37 -12.90 13.47 26.29
CA SER A 37 -11.85 12.73 25.58
C SER A 37 -12.36 11.38 25.08
N ASP A 38 -11.98 11.01 23.86
CA ASP A 38 -12.21 9.66 23.31
C ASP A 38 -11.05 8.70 23.62
N GLN A 39 -9.99 9.18 24.28
CA GLN A 39 -8.84 8.36 24.62
C GLN A 39 -9.07 7.58 25.93
N MET A 40 -9.04 6.25 25.83
CA MET A 40 -9.08 5.36 26.99
C MET A 40 -7.69 5.24 27.63
N LYS A 41 -7.59 5.48 28.93
CA LYS A 41 -6.40 5.21 29.74
C LYS A 41 -6.61 3.96 30.59
N TRP A 42 -5.81 2.93 30.32
CA TRP A 42 -5.92 1.65 31.01
C TRP A 42 -5.22 1.65 32.37
N LEU A 43 -5.85 1.02 33.35
CA LEU A 43 -5.30 0.72 34.68
C LEU A 43 -4.80 -0.73 34.78
N THR A 44 -5.20 -1.57 33.81
CA THR A 44 -4.77 -2.96 33.62
C THR A 44 -4.15 -3.12 32.23
N ASP A 45 -3.68 -4.33 31.90
CA ASP A 45 -3.51 -4.66 30.48
C ASP A 45 -4.85 -4.47 29.74
N PRO A 46 -4.82 -3.95 28.51
CA PRO A 46 -6.02 -3.82 27.71
C PRO A 46 -6.61 -5.22 27.45
N PRO A 47 -7.95 -5.34 27.30
CA PRO A 47 -8.56 -6.64 27.06
C PRO A 47 -7.98 -7.23 25.78
N ALA A 48 -7.48 -8.46 25.87
CA ALA A 48 -7.08 -9.21 24.68
C ALA A 48 -8.27 -9.22 23.72
N SER A 49 -8.03 -8.86 22.46
CA SER A 49 -9.04 -8.95 21.41
C SER A 49 -9.57 -10.39 21.39
N LEU A 50 -10.81 -10.59 21.83
CA LEU A 50 -11.56 -11.84 21.65
C LEU A 50 -12.01 -12.00 20.18
N SER A 51 -11.21 -11.54 19.22
CA SER A 51 -11.41 -11.95 17.83
C SER A 51 -11.11 -13.44 17.79
N LYS A 52 -12.17 -14.27 17.71
CA LYS A 52 -12.04 -15.69 17.35
C LYS A 52 -10.99 -15.81 16.24
N PRO A 53 -10.03 -16.75 16.30
CA PRO A 53 -9.10 -16.96 15.20
C PRO A 53 -9.93 -17.18 13.94
N ARG A 54 -9.87 -16.20 13.04
CA ARG A 54 -10.61 -16.24 11.77
C ARG A 54 -9.86 -17.19 10.86
N ALA A 55 -10.58 -18.04 10.15
CA ALA A 55 -9.98 -18.75 9.03
C ALA A 55 -9.56 -17.70 7.99
N SER A 56 -8.24 -17.53 7.84
CA SER A 56 -7.64 -16.64 6.85
C SER A 56 -7.96 -17.15 5.45
N ILE A 57 -8.32 -16.26 4.54
CA ILE A 57 -8.46 -16.55 3.11
C ILE A 57 -7.34 -15.78 2.42
N LEU A 58 -6.12 -16.28 2.59
CA LEU A 58 -4.94 -15.69 1.97
C LEU A 58 -4.99 -15.94 0.46
N LEU A 59 -5.10 -14.86 -0.30
CA LEU A 59 -4.97 -14.94 -1.75
C LEU A 59 -3.49 -15.05 -2.11
N ALA A 60 -3.20 -15.91 -3.08
CA ALA A 60 -1.85 -16.10 -3.61
C ALA A 60 -1.93 -16.30 -5.14
N PRO A 61 -0.93 -15.82 -5.90
CA PRO A 61 -0.82 -16.11 -7.33
C PRO A 61 -0.50 -17.59 -7.57
N THR A 62 -0.74 -18.04 -8.80
CA THR A 62 -0.14 -19.29 -9.30
C THR A 62 1.29 -19.00 -9.77
N ALA A 63 2.04 -20.03 -10.16
CA ALA A 63 3.42 -19.85 -10.62
C ALA A 63 3.53 -18.98 -11.90
N ASP A 64 2.49 -18.99 -12.72
CA ASP A 64 2.47 -18.43 -14.08
C ASP A 64 1.55 -17.21 -14.24
N ARG A 65 0.75 -16.86 -13.22
CA ARG A 65 -0.28 -15.83 -13.35
C ARG A 65 -0.47 -15.01 -12.08
N PRO A 66 -0.59 -13.66 -12.19
CA PRO A 66 -0.93 -12.82 -11.06
C PRO A 66 -2.34 -13.11 -10.54
N VAL A 67 -2.54 -12.89 -9.24
CA VAL A 67 -3.87 -12.85 -8.61
C VAL A 67 -4.33 -11.40 -8.46
N ILE A 68 -5.62 -11.17 -8.66
CA ILE A 68 -6.22 -9.83 -8.57
C ILE A 68 -7.16 -9.73 -7.36
N TYR A 69 -7.06 -8.62 -6.65
CA TYR A 69 -7.97 -8.27 -5.57
C TYR A 69 -8.59 -6.89 -5.81
N ARG A 70 -9.92 -6.86 -6.00
CA ARG A 70 -10.69 -5.62 -6.21
C ARG A 70 -11.61 -5.38 -5.02
N ASN A 71 -11.06 -4.82 -3.96
CA ASN A 71 -11.79 -4.32 -2.81
C ASN A 71 -10.99 -3.20 -2.15
N PHE A 72 -11.48 -2.66 -1.03
CA PHE A 72 -10.77 -1.62 -0.31
C PHE A 72 -9.48 -2.16 0.32
N ILE A 73 -8.35 -1.59 -0.11
CA ILE A 73 -7.01 -1.85 0.43
C ILE A 73 -6.62 -0.68 1.33
N GLU A 74 -6.15 -0.96 2.53
CA GLU A 74 -5.72 0.07 3.47
C GLU A 74 -4.57 0.91 2.88
N GLY A 75 -4.52 2.21 3.16
CA GLY A 75 -3.52 3.11 2.59
C GLY A 75 -3.75 3.55 1.14
N THR A 76 -4.81 3.07 0.47
CA THR A 76 -5.10 3.40 -0.94
C THR A 76 -6.47 4.05 -1.15
N THR A 77 -6.70 4.55 -2.37
CA THR A 77 -8.02 5.06 -2.79
C THR A 77 -9.05 3.94 -2.98
N PRO A 78 -10.36 4.28 -3.00
CA PRO A 78 -11.44 3.29 -3.10
C PRO A 78 -11.44 2.44 -4.39
N ARG A 79 -10.90 2.95 -5.51
CA ARG A 79 -10.83 2.22 -6.79
C ARG A 79 -9.49 1.55 -7.04
N SER A 80 -8.83 1.10 -5.98
CA SER A 80 -7.55 0.40 -6.10
C SER A 80 -7.72 -1.06 -6.55
N ILE A 81 -6.73 -1.52 -7.30
CA ILE A 81 -6.62 -2.87 -7.85
C ILE A 81 -5.35 -3.47 -7.25
N GLY A 82 -5.51 -4.41 -6.33
CA GLY A 82 -4.41 -5.21 -5.81
C GLY A 82 -3.98 -6.24 -6.85
N VAL A 83 -2.68 -6.38 -7.04
CA VAL A 83 -2.04 -7.38 -7.88
C VAL A 83 -0.99 -8.11 -7.05
N GLY A 84 -1.18 -9.41 -6.86
CA GLY A 84 -0.16 -10.28 -6.29
C GLY A 84 0.57 -11.01 -7.41
N PHE A 85 1.86 -10.72 -7.60
CA PHE A 85 2.65 -11.36 -8.65
C PHE A 85 3.35 -12.63 -8.14
N PRO A 86 3.61 -13.61 -9.02
CA PRO A 86 4.53 -14.69 -8.71
C PRO A 86 5.87 -14.13 -8.20
N GLY A 87 6.51 -14.80 -7.24
CA GLY A 87 7.78 -14.32 -6.67
C GLY A 87 7.65 -13.31 -5.51
N GLY A 88 6.44 -13.11 -4.99
CA GLY A 88 6.26 -12.48 -3.67
C GLY A 88 6.44 -10.97 -3.64
N ILE A 89 6.27 -10.28 -4.77
CA ILE A 89 6.07 -8.83 -4.78
C ILE A 89 4.64 -8.53 -5.19
N ASN A 90 4.06 -7.55 -4.52
CA ASN A 90 2.68 -7.16 -4.66
C ASN A 90 2.57 -5.65 -4.87
N LEU A 91 1.48 -5.25 -5.51
CA LEU A 91 1.19 -3.87 -5.90
C LEU A 91 -0.28 -3.57 -5.61
N ALA A 92 -0.59 -2.34 -5.20
CA ALA A 92 -1.93 -1.77 -5.32
C ALA A 92 -1.89 -0.58 -6.27
N TYR A 93 -2.60 -0.69 -7.40
CA TYR A 93 -2.72 0.36 -8.39
C TYR A 93 -4.03 1.13 -8.21
N SER A 94 -3.98 2.44 -8.04
CA SER A 94 -5.17 3.28 -7.93
C SER A 94 -5.69 3.70 -9.31
N ALA A 95 -6.93 3.32 -9.62
CA ALA A 95 -7.63 3.86 -10.79
C ALA A 95 -8.15 5.30 -10.59
N ASP A 96 -8.05 5.85 -9.37
CA ASP A 96 -8.39 7.26 -9.09
C ASP A 96 -7.17 8.16 -9.33
N ASN A 97 -6.01 7.75 -8.82
CA ASN A 97 -4.76 8.49 -8.94
C ASN A 97 -3.93 8.11 -10.17
N LEU A 98 -4.29 7.02 -10.87
CA LEU A 98 -3.59 6.51 -12.05
C LEU A 98 -2.11 6.17 -11.76
N ALA A 99 -1.87 5.52 -10.62
CA ALA A 99 -0.53 5.18 -10.16
C ALA A 99 -0.48 3.99 -9.21
N PRO A 100 0.70 3.33 -9.09
CA PRO A 100 0.99 2.41 -8.01
C PRO A 100 1.04 3.16 -6.67
N GLU A 101 0.10 2.90 -5.77
CA GLU A 101 0.07 3.56 -4.46
C GLU A 101 0.77 2.77 -3.36
N LEU A 102 0.78 1.44 -3.47
CA LEU A 102 1.50 0.59 -2.51
C LEU A 102 2.29 -0.47 -3.25
N LEU A 103 3.50 -0.74 -2.75
CA LEU A 103 4.29 -1.93 -3.07
C LEU A 103 4.63 -2.64 -1.77
N TRP A 104 4.62 -3.98 -1.77
CA TRP A 104 5.04 -4.76 -0.62
C TRP A 104 5.53 -6.15 -1.01
N THR A 105 6.23 -6.79 -0.09
CA THR A 105 6.82 -8.13 -0.27
C THR A 105 6.09 -9.19 0.53
N GLY A 106 6.23 -10.46 0.13
CA GLY A 106 5.68 -11.62 0.80
C GLY A 106 4.20 -11.85 0.49
N LYS A 107 3.42 -12.12 1.55
CA LYS A 107 2.00 -12.46 1.44
C LYS A 107 1.20 -11.33 0.79
N PHE A 108 0.32 -11.69 -0.15
CA PHE A 108 -0.47 -10.70 -0.89
C PHE A 108 -1.54 -10.04 -0.02
N ILE A 109 -2.70 -10.69 0.15
CA ILE A 109 -3.80 -10.12 0.94
C ILE A 109 -4.68 -11.21 1.53
N ASP A 110 -5.17 -11.01 2.75
CA ASP A 110 -6.21 -11.85 3.34
C ASP A 110 -7.59 -11.29 2.97
N ALA A 111 -8.37 -12.05 2.20
CA ALA A 111 -9.70 -11.66 1.76
C ALA A 111 -10.80 -11.96 2.80
N ALA A 112 -10.50 -12.73 3.87
CA ALA A 112 -11.48 -13.16 4.86
C ALA A 112 -12.30 -12.01 5.48
N PRO A 113 -11.71 -10.84 5.85
CA PRO A 113 -12.48 -9.74 6.42
C PRO A 113 -13.59 -9.25 5.50
N LYS A 114 -13.36 -9.20 4.18
CA LYS A 114 -14.35 -8.71 3.21
C LYS A 114 -15.37 -9.76 2.81
N TRP A 115 -14.91 -10.96 2.52
CA TRP A 115 -15.78 -11.99 1.97
C TRP A 115 -16.71 -12.57 3.03
N LEU A 116 -16.29 -12.61 4.30
CA LEU A 116 -17.07 -13.23 5.36
C LEU A 116 -17.93 -12.25 6.17
N GLN A 117 -17.53 -10.98 6.28
CA GLN A 117 -18.18 -10.05 7.23
C GLN A 117 -18.90 -8.87 6.60
N ARG A 118 -18.86 -8.71 5.27
CA ARG A 118 -19.51 -7.58 4.56
C ARG A 118 -19.21 -6.20 5.20
N GLY A 119 -18.10 -6.09 5.94
CA GLY A 119 -17.71 -4.90 6.67
C GLY A 119 -17.10 -3.84 5.74
N THR A 120 -17.14 -2.58 6.16
CA THR A 120 -16.54 -1.46 5.42
C THR A 120 -15.02 -1.36 5.57
N ASP A 121 -14.44 -2.07 6.54
CA ASP A 121 -13.02 -2.01 6.92
C ASP A 121 -12.09 -2.27 5.74
N LYS A 122 -10.98 -1.53 5.62
CA LYS A 122 -10.00 -1.75 4.54
C LYS A 122 -9.09 -2.93 4.91
N ASN A 123 -8.73 -3.76 3.94
CA ASN A 123 -7.80 -4.86 4.20
C ASN A 123 -6.37 -4.33 4.07
N PRO A 124 -5.52 -4.45 5.12
CA PRO A 124 -4.10 -4.13 5.00
C PRO A 124 -3.38 -5.13 4.09
N PRO A 125 -2.22 -4.75 3.53
CA PRO A 125 -1.25 -5.71 3.01
C PRO A 125 -1.00 -6.82 4.04
N ALA A 126 -1.01 -8.09 3.60
CA ALA A 126 -0.75 -9.23 4.48
C ALA A 126 0.76 -9.52 4.66
N GLY A 127 1.59 -8.85 3.86
CA GLY A 127 3.04 -9.02 3.81
C GLY A 127 3.80 -7.91 4.53
N GLU A 128 5.03 -7.69 4.10
CA GLU A 128 6.03 -6.86 4.78
C GLU A 128 6.67 -5.87 3.81
N ASN A 129 7.50 -4.95 4.33
CA ASN A 129 8.19 -3.92 3.55
C ASN A 129 7.22 -3.08 2.69
N VAL A 130 6.14 -2.61 3.30
CA VAL A 130 5.15 -1.78 2.61
C VAL A 130 5.73 -0.38 2.38
N THR A 131 5.79 0.06 1.13
CA THR A 131 6.14 1.43 0.72
C THR A 131 4.97 2.08 0.00
N GLN A 132 4.84 3.40 0.12
CA GLN A 132 3.84 4.20 -0.58
C GLN A 132 4.54 5.16 -1.55
N PRO A 133 4.88 4.71 -2.78
CA PRO A 133 5.58 5.57 -3.72
C PRO A 133 4.74 6.79 -4.11
N THR A 134 3.43 6.61 -4.34
CA THR A 134 2.53 7.74 -4.64
C THR A 134 1.31 7.76 -3.72
N SER A 135 0.88 8.94 -3.31
CA SER A 135 -0.42 9.15 -2.66
C SER A 135 -1.29 10.21 -3.35
N SER A 136 -0.87 10.68 -4.53
CA SER A 136 -1.57 11.69 -5.31
C SER A 136 -1.65 11.31 -6.78
N ARG A 137 -2.53 12.02 -7.50
CA ARG A 137 -2.78 11.77 -8.91
C ARG A 137 -1.51 11.95 -9.73
N ALA A 138 -1.15 10.92 -10.49
CA ALA A 138 0.13 10.87 -11.19
C ALA A 138 0.11 11.42 -12.61
N LEU A 139 -1.04 11.33 -13.27
CA LEU A 139 -1.22 11.85 -14.63
C LEU A 139 -1.94 13.21 -14.62
N PRO A 140 -1.96 13.95 -15.75
CA PRO A 140 -2.76 15.16 -15.91
C PRO A 140 -4.26 14.94 -15.67
N GLU A 141 -4.98 15.96 -15.20
CA GLU A 141 -6.37 15.87 -14.73
C GLU A 141 -7.33 15.24 -15.75
N GLU A 142 -7.13 15.54 -17.04
CA GLU A 142 -7.90 15.05 -18.17
C GLU A 142 -7.70 13.55 -18.44
N ALA A 143 -6.67 12.94 -17.85
CA ALA A 143 -6.36 11.53 -18.06
C ALA A 143 -7.48 10.63 -17.52
N ARG A 144 -7.75 9.51 -18.20
CA ARG A 144 -8.81 8.58 -17.81
C ARG A 144 -8.30 7.17 -17.73
N PHE A 145 -8.60 6.48 -16.64
CA PHE A 145 -8.40 5.04 -16.55
C PHE A 145 -9.32 4.34 -17.55
N ILE A 146 -8.76 3.42 -18.34
CA ILE A 146 -9.50 2.62 -19.32
C ILE A 146 -9.74 1.21 -18.79
N GLY A 147 -8.72 0.59 -18.20
CA GLY A 147 -8.81 -0.78 -17.71
C GLY A 147 -7.45 -1.38 -17.42
N TYR A 148 -7.45 -2.67 -17.15
CA TYR A 148 -6.25 -3.46 -16.97
C TYR A 148 -6.38 -4.81 -17.66
N GLU A 149 -5.25 -5.41 -17.98
CA GLU A 149 -5.13 -6.70 -18.65
C GLU A 149 -4.06 -7.56 -17.97
N LEU A 150 -4.27 -8.87 -17.94
CA LEU A 150 -3.26 -9.83 -17.50
C LEU A 150 -2.73 -10.60 -18.70
N GLU A 151 -1.42 -10.64 -18.83
CA GLU A 151 -0.73 -11.32 -19.93
C GLU A 151 0.41 -12.17 -19.33
N GLY A 152 0.19 -13.49 -19.27
CA GLY A 152 1.09 -14.40 -18.54
C GLY A 152 1.27 -13.97 -17.08
N ALA A 153 2.53 -13.82 -16.66
CA ALA A 153 2.93 -13.39 -15.33
C ALA A 153 2.85 -11.85 -15.11
N SER A 154 2.36 -11.09 -16.10
CA SER A 154 2.36 -9.64 -16.11
C SER A 154 0.97 -9.03 -15.95
N CYS A 155 0.91 -7.78 -15.50
CA CYS A 155 -0.30 -6.97 -15.42
C CYS A 155 -0.07 -5.62 -16.08
N ARG A 156 -0.99 -5.17 -16.94
CA ARG A 156 -0.91 -3.89 -17.66
C ARG A 156 -2.10 -3.01 -17.29
N PHE A 157 -1.86 -1.73 -17.08
CA PHE A 157 -2.88 -0.71 -16.85
C PHE A 157 -2.90 0.27 -18.00
N LEU A 158 -4.10 0.59 -18.50
CA LEU A 158 -4.28 1.46 -19.66
C LEU A 158 -4.94 2.75 -19.21
N SER A 159 -4.35 3.87 -19.59
CA SER A 159 -4.92 5.21 -19.38
C SER A 159 -4.90 6.02 -20.68
N LYS A 160 -5.96 6.79 -20.94
CA LYS A 160 -5.95 7.81 -22.00
C LYS A 160 -5.51 9.15 -21.45
N VAL A 161 -4.70 9.89 -22.20
CA VAL A 161 -4.32 11.29 -21.95
C VAL A 161 -4.53 12.06 -23.24
N GLY A 162 -5.66 12.77 -23.36
CA GLY A 162 -6.15 13.22 -24.67
C GLY A 162 -6.35 12.04 -25.62
N GLU A 163 -5.75 12.12 -26.81
CA GLU A 163 -5.77 11.03 -27.81
C GLU A 163 -4.68 9.97 -27.57
N GLN A 164 -3.71 10.25 -26.69
CA GLN A 164 -2.62 9.32 -26.40
C GLN A 164 -3.11 8.20 -25.48
N THR A 165 -2.61 6.99 -25.72
CA THR A 165 -2.77 5.86 -24.80
C THR A 165 -1.44 5.61 -24.10
N LEU A 166 -1.44 5.69 -22.78
CA LEU A 166 -0.34 5.29 -21.92
C LEU A 166 -0.63 3.88 -21.38
N ILE A 167 0.35 3.00 -21.57
CA ILE A 167 0.29 1.63 -21.06
C ILE A 167 1.36 1.46 -19.99
N ASP A 168 0.96 1.11 -18.78
CA ASP A 168 1.82 0.90 -17.62
C ASP A 168 1.85 -0.59 -17.25
N SER A 169 2.95 -1.26 -17.58
CA SER A 169 3.08 -2.71 -17.51
C SER A 169 3.98 -3.12 -16.36
N PHE A 170 3.57 -4.13 -15.61
CA PHE A 170 4.24 -4.60 -14.41
C PHE A 170 4.47 -6.11 -14.47
N HIS A 171 5.66 -6.54 -14.08
CA HIS A 171 5.98 -7.95 -13.86
C HIS A 171 7.08 -8.08 -12.82
N THR A 172 7.25 -9.27 -12.27
CA THR A 172 8.31 -9.59 -11.32
C THR A 172 9.35 -10.49 -11.97
N GLU A 173 10.61 -10.28 -11.59
CA GLU A 173 11.72 -11.16 -11.95
C GLU A 173 12.77 -11.05 -10.84
N ALA A 174 13.39 -12.16 -10.44
CA ALA A 174 14.50 -12.17 -9.48
C ALA A 174 14.28 -11.34 -8.19
N GLY A 175 13.05 -11.32 -7.65
CA GLY A 175 12.73 -10.59 -6.41
C GLY A 175 12.72 -9.06 -6.56
N VAL A 176 12.52 -8.55 -7.78
CA VAL A 176 12.30 -7.12 -8.05
C VAL A 176 11.04 -6.92 -8.91
N LEU A 177 10.47 -5.72 -8.90
CA LEU A 177 9.32 -5.35 -9.71
C LEU A 177 9.76 -4.48 -10.87
N HIS A 178 9.55 -4.97 -12.09
CA HIS A 178 9.78 -4.24 -13.33
C HIS A 178 8.51 -3.47 -13.71
N ARG A 179 8.69 -2.21 -14.10
CA ARG A 179 7.63 -1.34 -14.61
C ARG A 179 8.06 -0.78 -15.97
N ALA A 180 7.23 -0.97 -16.99
CA ALA A 180 7.44 -0.44 -18.33
C ALA A 180 6.29 0.51 -18.70
N ILE A 181 6.63 1.77 -18.99
CA ILE A 181 5.68 2.83 -19.32
C ILE A 181 5.82 3.12 -20.81
N GLU A 182 4.79 2.82 -21.60
CA GLU A 182 4.79 2.93 -23.06
C GLU A 182 3.76 3.97 -23.55
N VAL A 183 4.19 4.81 -24.49
CA VAL A 183 3.34 5.69 -25.29
C VAL A 183 3.80 5.59 -26.74
N LYS A 184 2.92 5.22 -27.68
CA LYS A 184 3.31 4.98 -29.09
C LYS A 184 3.56 6.26 -29.88
N ASP A 185 2.53 7.11 -30.02
CA ASP A 185 2.54 8.29 -30.90
C ASP A 185 2.35 9.59 -30.09
N GLY A 186 3.16 9.76 -29.05
CA GLY A 186 2.89 10.73 -28.00
C GLY A 186 3.44 12.13 -28.23
N SER A 187 2.58 13.08 -28.58
CA SER A 187 2.85 14.52 -28.49
C SER A 187 1.61 15.28 -27.98
N PRO A 188 1.75 16.24 -27.04
CA PRO A 188 2.98 16.58 -26.31
C PRO A 188 3.38 15.49 -25.29
N PRO A 189 4.61 15.54 -24.76
CA PRO A 189 5.07 14.61 -23.73
C PRO A 189 4.19 14.65 -22.48
N ILE A 190 3.93 13.50 -21.88
CA ILE A 190 3.07 13.36 -20.70
C ILE A 190 3.93 13.50 -19.45
N LYS A 191 3.54 14.40 -18.53
CA LYS A 191 4.13 14.46 -17.19
C LYS A 191 3.49 13.38 -16.31
N LEU A 192 4.31 12.47 -15.79
CA LEU A 192 3.90 11.38 -14.92
C LEU A 192 4.62 11.47 -13.58
N LEU A 193 3.90 11.43 -12.47
CA LEU A 193 4.48 11.26 -11.13
C LEU A 193 4.92 9.81 -10.91
N ILE A 194 6.15 9.63 -10.46
CA ILE A 194 6.71 8.32 -10.10
C ILE A 194 6.72 8.12 -8.60
N ALA A 195 7.03 9.17 -7.83
CA ALA A 195 6.95 9.17 -6.37
C ALA A 195 6.74 10.57 -5.79
N ASP A 196 5.98 10.73 -4.69
CA ASP A 196 5.68 12.04 -4.06
C ASP A 196 6.08 12.20 -2.59
N HIS A 197 6.81 11.25 -2.01
CA HIS A 197 7.29 11.28 -0.62
C HIS A 197 8.79 10.93 -0.49
N LEU A 198 9.63 11.49 -1.36
CA LEU A 198 11.06 11.18 -1.32
C LEU A 198 11.72 11.75 -0.05
N ARG A 199 12.18 10.86 0.84
CA ARG A 199 12.95 11.27 2.03
C ARG A 199 14.31 11.85 1.65
N ASN A 200 14.95 11.28 0.64
CA ASN A 200 16.20 11.75 0.07
C ASN A 200 16.01 11.98 -1.43
N PRO A 201 15.71 13.22 -1.87
CA PRO A 201 15.37 13.54 -3.26
C PRO A 201 16.58 13.56 -4.21
N VAL A 202 17.67 12.90 -3.85
CA VAL A 202 18.90 12.85 -4.63
C VAL A 202 18.86 11.65 -5.58
N ILE A 203 19.12 11.91 -6.85
CA ILE A 203 19.34 10.86 -7.84
C ILE A 203 20.80 10.42 -7.74
N HIS A 204 21.02 9.16 -7.35
CA HIS A 204 22.32 8.52 -7.34
C HIS A 204 22.58 7.83 -8.67
N GLU A 205 23.83 7.82 -9.14
CA GLU A 205 24.25 7.00 -10.28
C GLU A 205 25.02 5.78 -9.78
N ILE A 206 24.52 4.58 -10.11
CA ILE A 206 25.07 3.30 -9.67
C ILE A 206 25.22 2.41 -10.90
N LYS A 207 26.47 2.15 -11.32
CA LYS A 207 26.79 1.26 -12.44
C LYS A 207 26.02 1.60 -13.74
N GLY A 208 25.85 2.89 -14.03
CA GLY A 208 25.14 3.39 -15.23
C GLY A 208 23.62 3.40 -15.15
N ALA A 209 23.04 2.96 -14.03
CA ALA A 209 21.64 3.20 -13.69
C ALA A 209 21.52 4.41 -12.75
N HIS A 210 20.41 5.13 -12.85
CA HIS A 210 20.06 6.17 -11.89
C HIS A 210 19.09 5.59 -10.87
N SER A 211 19.23 5.96 -9.60
CA SER A 211 18.45 5.39 -8.50
C SER A 211 18.02 6.48 -7.53
N VAL A 212 16.80 6.34 -7.01
CA VAL A 212 16.26 7.18 -5.92
C VAL A 212 15.72 6.27 -4.83
N GLU A 213 15.98 6.63 -3.59
CA GLU A 213 15.40 5.93 -2.43
C GLU A 213 13.94 6.35 -2.21
N LEU A 214 13.09 5.34 -2.08
CA LEU A 214 11.72 5.46 -1.59
C LEU A 214 11.71 5.27 -0.08
N ASP A 215 10.55 5.52 0.54
CA ASP A 215 10.38 5.22 1.95
C ASP A 215 10.38 3.70 2.24
N ASN A 216 10.60 3.35 3.51
CA ASN A 216 10.53 1.98 4.01
C ASN A 216 11.43 0.97 3.27
N GLY A 217 12.61 1.43 2.82
CA GLY A 217 13.65 0.55 2.33
C GLY A 217 13.38 0.03 0.92
N TRP A 218 12.87 0.86 0.03
CA TRP A 218 12.80 0.57 -1.40
C TRP A 218 13.64 1.54 -2.21
N THR A 219 14.09 1.13 -3.39
CA THR A 219 14.62 2.04 -4.42
C THR A 219 13.81 1.92 -5.70
N VAL A 220 13.85 2.98 -6.50
CA VAL A 220 13.43 2.94 -7.89
C VAL A 220 14.61 3.28 -8.78
N ASP A 221 14.99 2.32 -9.63
CA ASP A 221 16.08 2.46 -10.58
C ASP A 221 15.50 2.76 -11.97
N PHE A 222 16.16 3.62 -12.73
CA PHE A 222 15.75 4.03 -14.06
C PHE A 222 16.94 4.41 -14.93
N THR A 223 16.71 4.42 -16.24
CA THR A 223 17.66 4.92 -17.25
C THR A 223 17.10 6.20 -17.89
N ARG A 224 17.89 6.86 -18.75
CA ARG A 224 17.49 8.13 -19.40
C ARG A 224 17.15 9.24 -18.40
N SER A 225 18.05 9.50 -17.44
CA SER A 225 17.88 10.51 -16.37
C SER A 225 17.41 11.88 -16.83
N LYS A 226 17.72 12.30 -18.06
CA LYS A 226 17.24 13.56 -18.64
C LYS A 226 15.72 13.69 -18.70
N ASN A 227 15.00 12.57 -18.72
CA ASN A 227 13.54 12.54 -18.68
C ASN A 227 12.97 12.58 -17.25
N PHE A 228 13.83 12.44 -16.24
CA PHE A 228 13.44 12.45 -14.84
C PHE A 228 13.81 13.77 -14.19
N THR A 229 12.88 14.33 -13.42
CA THR A 229 13.12 15.54 -12.65
C THR A 229 12.64 15.36 -11.23
N VAL A 230 13.40 15.90 -10.29
CA VAL A 230 12.98 15.97 -8.89
C VAL A 230 12.60 17.41 -8.58
N VAL A 231 11.37 17.60 -8.13
CA VAL A 231 10.82 18.91 -7.73
C VAL A 231 10.04 18.71 -6.45
N ASP A 232 10.35 19.48 -5.42
CA ASP A 232 9.65 19.45 -4.12
C ASP A 232 9.50 18.05 -3.52
N GLN A 233 10.60 17.29 -3.47
CA GLN A 233 10.64 15.89 -2.98
C GLN A 233 9.78 14.91 -3.80
N LYS A 234 9.43 15.26 -5.05
CA LYS A 234 8.68 14.40 -5.96
C LYS A 234 9.50 14.06 -7.19
N LEU A 235 9.52 12.78 -7.57
CA LEU A 235 10.10 12.31 -8.82
C LEU A 235 9.05 12.33 -9.92
N TYR A 236 9.31 13.08 -10.99
CA TYR A 236 8.51 13.08 -12.20
C TYR A 236 9.27 12.47 -13.37
N LEU A 237 8.53 11.78 -14.24
CA LEU A 237 8.97 11.33 -15.55
C LEU A 237 8.24 12.14 -16.63
N LYS A 238 9.00 12.71 -17.55
CA LYS A 238 8.51 13.24 -18.82
C LYS A 238 8.49 12.10 -19.85
N VAL A 239 7.32 11.53 -20.06
CA VAL A 239 7.07 10.42 -20.98
C VAL A 239 6.91 10.96 -22.40
N GLU A 240 7.90 10.70 -23.23
CA GLU A 240 7.87 10.94 -24.68
C GLU A 240 7.43 9.66 -25.40
N ALA A 241 7.25 9.70 -26.72
CA ALA A 241 7.00 8.49 -27.50
C ALA A 241 8.12 7.44 -27.28
N GLY A 242 7.71 6.20 -27.02
CA GLY A 242 8.59 5.07 -26.71
C GLY A 242 8.26 4.39 -25.37
N THR A 243 9.22 3.63 -24.87
CA THR A 243 9.12 2.86 -23.62
C THR A 243 10.16 3.34 -22.61
N PHE A 244 9.73 3.51 -21.36
CA PHE A 244 10.58 3.84 -20.21
C PHE A 244 10.50 2.71 -19.19
N ASN A 245 11.66 2.16 -18.81
CA ASN A 245 11.75 1.05 -17.88
C ASN A 245 12.25 1.53 -16.51
N LEU A 246 11.54 1.11 -15.47
CA LEU A 246 11.87 1.33 -14.07
C LEU A 246 11.94 -0.02 -13.35
N VAL A 247 12.78 -0.11 -12.33
CA VAL A 247 12.91 -1.31 -11.50
C VAL A 247 12.81 -0.91 -10.03
N TYR A 248 11.80 -1.43 -9.34
CA TYR A 248 11.59 -1.24 -7.92
C TYR A 248 12.22 -2.37 -7.13
N LYS A 249 13.09 -2.03 -6.17
CA LYS A 249 13.88 -3.01 -5.41
C LYS A 249 13.69 -2.80 -3.90
N PRO A 250 13.30 -3.84 -3.14
CA PRO A 250 13.39 -3.79 -1.69
C PRO A 250 14.87 -3.88 -1.25
N ILE A 251 15.32 -2.94 -0.40
CA ILE A 251 16.68 -2.86 0.16
C ILE A 251 16.95 -4.04 1.13
N ASN A 252 15.91 -4.57 1.78
CA ASN A 252 16.00 -5.66 2.76
C ASN A 252 15.15 -6.87 2.35
N ALA A 253 15.46 -7.55 1.25
CA ALA A 253 14.84 -8.84 0.96
C ALA A 253 15.72 -9.99 1.48
N PRO A 254 15.41 -10.63 2.62
CA PRO A 254 15.82 -12.02 2.79
C PRO A 254 14.99 -12.85 1.81
N PHE A 255 15.63 -13.42 0.80
CA PHE A 255 15.07 -14.57 0.09
C PHE A 255 14.73 -15.63 1.16
N ARG A 256 13.45 -15.96 1.33
CA ARG A 256 13.04 -17.19 2.00
C ARG A 256 12.16 -17.95 1.02
N GLU A 257 12.73 -19.05 0.54
CA GLU A 257 12.05 -20.11 -0.23
C GLU A 257 10.83 -20.66 0.52
#